data_AF-A0A6G1X7Y8-F1
#
_entry.id   AF-A0A6G1X7Y8-F1
#
_cell.length_a   1.000
_cell.length_b   1.000
_cell.length_c   1.000
_cell.angle_alpha   90.00
_cell.angle_beta   90.00
_cell.angle_gamma   90.00
#
_symmetry.space_group_name_H-M   'P 1'
#
loop_
_entity.id
_entity.type
_entity.pdbx_description
1 polymer ?
#
loop_
_entity_poly.entity_id
_entity_poly.type
_entity_poly.pdbx_seq_one_letter_code
_entity_poly.pdbx_strand_id
1 'polypeptide(L)'
;MNKKQIESILKDYHWMMNSIKLLRESMEDAGENITTKYGIESSMPKAQGRNSDPVFQEYKRREKRWAIVEKYEKKVKIIQERIHLIQDERELEVLHWLLEGKSYRWIALHMGLSHSHIKRLRDSIVDQFVKNVPNVTKGTKLKKEKQCV
;
A
#
# COMPACT_ATOMS: atom_id res chain seq x y z
N MET A 1 -2.13 -13.93 8.03
CA MET A 1 -2.91 -12.88 7.36
C MET A 1 -4.28 -13.44 7.05
N ASN A 2 -5.37 -12.76 7.37
CA ASN A 2 -6.73 -13.29 7.21
C ASN A 2 -7.25 -13.08 5.77
N LYS A 3 -8.14 -13.98 5.28
CA LYS A 3 -8.75 -13.88 3.94
C LYS A 3 -9.33 -12.49 3.67
N LYS A 4 -10.12 -11.97 4.63
CA LYS A 4 -10.74 -10.64 4.58
C LYS A 4 -9.73 -9.49 4.47
N GLN A 5 -8.54 -9.65 5.05
CA GLN A 5 -7.49 -8.62 5.00
C GLN A 5 -6.84 -8.54 3.62
N ILE A 6 -6.55 -9.70 3.01
CA ILE A 6 -6.01 -9.77 1.64
C ILE A 6 -7.06 -9.22 0.67
N GLU A 7 -8.31 -9.61 0.87
CA GLU A 7 -9.45 -9.11 0.11
C GLU A 7 -9.56 -7.57 0.14
N SER A 8 -9.44 -6.98 1.34
CA SER A 8 -9.45 -5.52 1.48
C SER A 8 -8.24 -4.88 0.81
N ILE A 9 -7.05 -5.48 0.96
CA ILE A 9 -5.81 -4.95 0.37
C ILE A 9 -5.87 -4.99 -1.14
N LEU A 10 -6.45 -6.03 -1.74
CA LEU A 10 -6.59 -6.14 -3.19
C LEU A 10 -7.53 -5.08 -3.75
N LYS A 11 -8.69 -4.87 -3.10
CA LYS A 11 -9.62 -3.79 -3.45
C LYS A 11 -8.95 -2.41 -3.34
N ASP A 12 -8.12 -2.27 -2.31
CA ASP A 12 -7.47 -1.02 -1.97
C ASP A 12 -6.17 -0.78 -2.75
N TYR A 13 -5.70 -1.76 -3.52
CA TYR A 13 -4.36 -1.78 -4.09
C TYR A 13 -4.10 -0.57 -4.99
N HIS A 14 -5.02 -0.33 -5.94
CA HIS A 14 -4.87 0.73 -6.92
C HIS A 14 -4.80 2.12 -6.25
N TRP A 15 -5.68 2.41 -5.30
CA TRP A 15 -5.66 3.70 -4.62
C TRP A 15 -4.44 3.85 -3.70
N MET A 16 -3.99 2.77 -3.06
CA MET A 16 -2.77 2.78 -2.25
C MET A 16 -1.56 3.10 -3.12
N MET A 17 -1.44 2.50 -4.32
CA MET A 17 -0.36 2.84 -5.24
C MET A 17 -0.42 4.28 -5.73
N ASN A 18 -1.58 4.76 -6.13
CA ASN A 18 -1.72 6.17 -6.55
C ASN A 18 -1.34 7.13 -5.40
N SER A 19 -1.68 6.77 -4.16
CA SER A 19 -1.32 7.58 -2.97
C SER A 19 0.19 7.59 -2.71
N ILE A 20 0.87 6.46 -2.91
CA ILE A 20 2.33 6.36 -2.81
C ILE A 20 2.99 7.22 -3.89
N LYS A 21 2.52 7.11 -5.14
CA LYS A 21 3.03 7.88 -6.28
C LYS A 21 2.90 9.39 -6.04
N LEU A 22 1.70 9.86 -5.70
CA LEU A 22 1.44 11.27 -5.41
C LEU A 22 2.33 11.81 -4.28
N LEU A 23 2.56 11.02 -3.23
CA LEU A 23 3.42 11.47 -2.14
C LEU A 23 4.88 11.59 -2.60
N ARG A 24 5.38 10.64 -3.39
CA ARG A 24 6.74 10.69 -3.95
C ARG A 24 6.93 11.92 -4.84
N GLU A 25 5.98 12.18 -5.74
CA GLU A 25 5.97 13.39 -6.58
C GLU A 25 5.94 14.67 -5.74
N SER A 26 5.13 14.72 -4.66
CA SER A 26 5.09 15.88 -3.78
C SER A 26 6.40 16.15 -3.01
N MET A 27 7.26 15.14 -2.85
CA MET A 27 8.58 15.33 -2.23
C MET A 27 9.58 15.95 -3.21
N GLU A 28 9.54 15.53 -4.47
CA GLU A 28 10.38 16.10 -5.54
C GLU A 28 10.05 17.60 -5.72
N ASP A 29 8.76 17.94 -5.80
CA ASP A 29 8.29 19.32 -5.98
C ASP A 29 8.50 20.22 -4.73
N ALA A 30 8.45 19.65 -3.53
CA ALA A 30 8.75 20.39 -2.30
C ALA A 30 10.24 20.75 -2.19
N GLY A 31 11.16 20.02 -2.83
CA GLY A 31 12.58 20.40 -2.89
C GLY A 31 12.82 21.69 -3.67
N GLU A 32 11.96 22.00 -4.63
CA GLU A 32 12.12 23.13 -5.56
C GLU A 32 11.38 24.40 -5.07
N ASN A 33 10.24 24.23 -4.39
CA ASN A 33 9.35 25.33 -4.00
C ASN A 33 9.52 25.89 -2.57
N ILE A 34 10.28 25.23 -1.68
CA ILE A 34 10.49 25.73 -0.31
C ILE A 34 11.37 26.99 -0.31
N THR A 35 12.26 27.17 -1.28
CA THR A 35 13.15 28.35 -1.36
C THR A 35 12.50 29.59 -1.95
N THR A 36 11.41 29.45 -2.72
CA THR A 36 10.92 30.54 -3.59
C THR A 36 9.81 31.39 -2.94
N LYS A 37 9.13 30.88 -1.90
CA LYS A 37 8.01 31.61 -1.25
C LYS A 37 8.36 32.38 0.03
N TYR A 38 9.61 32.34 0.49
CA TYR A 38 10.07 33.07 1.68
C TYR A 38 10.87 34.34 1.37
N GLY A 39 10.97 34.73 0.11
CA GLY A 39 11.50 36.03 -0.27
C GLY A 39 10.38 37.08 -0.28
N ILE A 40 10.47 38.04 0.65
CA ILE A 40 9.99 39.44 0.55
C ILE A 40 8.79 39.87 1.43
N GLU A 41 7.86 39.01 1.88
CA GLU A 41 6.69 39.48 2.69
C GLU A 41 6.66 39.13 4.19
N SER A 42 7.76 38.67 4.78
CA SER A 42 7.87 38.47 6.24
C SER A 42 8.06 39.80 7.00
N SER A 43 7.15 40.75 6.84
CA SER A 43 7.12 41.96 7.67
C SER A 43 6.13 41.77 8.83
N MET A 44 6.70 41.41 9.98
CA MET A 44 6.21 41.63 11.35
C MET A 44 5.24 40.57 11.97
N PRO A 45 5.68 39.81 12.99
CA PRO A 45 4.78 39.01 13.82
C PRO A 45 4.21 39.86 14.98
N LYS A 46 2.88 39.94 15.10
CA LYS A 46 2.20 40.42 16.32
C LYS A 46 1.75 39.25 17.19
N ALA A 47 1.73 39.52 18.49
CA ALA A 47 1.84 38.57 19.59
C ALA A 47 0.57 37.77 19.96
N GLN A 48 0.84 36.66 20.67
CA GLN A 48 0.01 35.90 21.61
C GLN A 48 -1.01 34.88 21.09
N GLY A 49 -0.83 33.63 21.53
CA GLY A 49 -1.86 32.58 21.51
C GLY A 49 -1.27 31.18 21.39
N ARG A 50 -1.66 30.29 22.31
CA ARG A 50 -1.30 28.85 22.38
C ARG A 50 -1.26 28.18 20.98
N ASN A 51 -0.17 27.44 20.72
CA ASN A 51 0.14 26.61 19.53
C ASN A 51 0.84 27.33 18.35
N SER A 52 1.94 28.04 18.63
CA SER A 52 2.46 29.14 17.79
C SER A 52 3.66 28.83 16.88
N ASP A 53 3.88 27.59 16.42
CA ASP A 53 4.82 27.35 15.31
C ASP A 53 4.13 26.60 14.15
N PRO A 54 3.71 27.33 13.09
CA PRO A 54 3.14 26.75 11.88
C PRO A 54 4.06 25.72 11.21
N VAL A 55 5.39 25.89 11.30
CA VAL A 55 6.38 24.98 10.70
C VAL A 55 6.38 23.65 11.44
N PHE A 56 6.40 23.67 12.78
CA PHE A 56 6.31 22.47 13.59
C PHE A 56 5.00 21.69 13.38
N GLN A 57 3.88 22.38 13.21
CA GLN A 57 2.59 21.73 12.91
C GLN A 57 2.60 21.06 11.53
N GLU A 58 3.18 21.71 10.54
CA GLU A 58 3.33 21.16 9.18
C GLU A 58 4.26 19.94 9.18
N TYR A 59 5.37 19.99 9.92
CA TYR A 59 6.26 18.83 10.11
C TYR A 59 5.50 17.64 10.71
N LYS A 60 4.76 17.84 11.80
CA LYS A 60 3.96 16.79 12.46
C LYS A 60 2.87 16.24 11.54
N ARG A 61 2.27 17.07 10.69
CA ARG A 61 1.29 16.64 9.68
C ARG A 61 1.94 15.74 8.63
N ARG A 62 3.13 16.09 8.14
CA ARG A 62 3.92 15.31 7.17
C ARG A 62 4.37 13.97 7.74
N GLU A 63 4.90 13.93 8.96
CA GLU A 63 5.32 12.68 9.60
C GLU A 63 4.18 11.66 9.74
N LYS A 64 2.99 12.12 10.18
CA LYS A 64 1.81 11.24 10.24
C LYS A 64 1.45 10.66 8.88
N ARG A 65 1.61 11.46 7.81
CA ARG A 65 1.34 11.00 6.44
C ARG A 65 2.37 9.96 5.99
N TRP A 66 3.64 10.11 6.37
CA TRP A 66 4.69 9.13 6.07
C TRP A 66 4.43 7.79 6.74
N ALA A 67 4.06 7.80 8.02
CA ALA A 67 3.72 6.58 8.76
C ALA A 67 2.52 5.84 8.14
N ILE A 68 1.61 6.55 7.47
CA ILE A 68 0.50 5.95 6.73
C ILE A 68 0.97 5.35 5.40
N VAL A 69 1.83 6.07 4.67
CA VAL A 69 2.36 5.59 3.38
C VAL A 69 3.25 4.37 3.55
N GLU A 70 4.09 4.33 4.58
CA GLU A 70 4.89 3.14 4.91
C GLU A 70 3.99 1.91 5.14
N LYS A 71 2.80 2.09 5.73
CA LYS A 71 1.82 0.99 5.87
C LYS A 71 1.24 0.55 4.54
N TYR A 72 1.02 1.47 3.60
CA TYR A 72 0.56 1.13 2.25
C TYR A 72 1.63 0.38 1.48
N GLU A 73 2.88 0.81 1.54
CA GLU A 73 4.01 0.12 0.90
C GLU A 73 4.15 -1.31 1.41
N LYS A 74 4.07 -1.52 2.74
CA LYS A 74 4.08 -2.87 3.32
C LYS A 74 2.94 -3.74 2.78
N LYS A 75 1.73 -3.20 2.65
CA LYS A 75 0.56 -3.94 2.11
C LYS A 75 0.73 -4.27 0.63
N VAL A 76 1.18 -3.31 -0.18
CA VAL A 76 1.42 -3.48 -1.61
C VAL A 76 2.50 -4.54 -1.84
N LYS A 77 3.60 -4.48 -1.08
CA LYS A 77 4.71 -5.42 -1.18
C LYS A 77 4.26 -6.85 -0.94
N ILE A 78 3.40 -7.09 0.06
CA ILE A 78 2.85 -8.42 0.33
C ILE A 78 2.09 -9.00 -0.88
N ILE A 79 1.36 -8.16 -1.63
CA ILE A 79 0.65 -8.62 -2.83
C ILE A 79 1.65 -8.88 -3.95
N GLN A 80 2.56 -7.96 -4.21
CA GLN A 80 3.58 -8.08 -5.27
C GLN A 80 4.43 -9.35 -5.11
N GLU A 81 4.87 -9.64 -3.89
CA GLU A 81 5.60 -10.86 -3.54
C GLU A 81 4.79 -12.13 -3.80
N ARG A 82 3.46 -12.07 -3.98
CA ARG A 82 2.58 -13.24 -4.14
C ARG A 82 1.99 -13.38 -5.53
N ILE A 83 2.15 -12.39 -6.41
CA ILE A 83 1.59 -12.42 -7.78
C ILE A 83 2.06 -13.67 -8.53
N HIS A 84 3.31 -14.08 -8.34
CA HIS A 84 3.92 -15.24 -8.99
C HIS A 84 3.28 -16.59 -8.63
N LEU A 85 2.43 -16.64 -7.60
CA LEU A 85 1.77 -17.87 -7.15
C LEU A 85 0.59 -18.25 -8.05
N ILE A 86 0.04 -17.30 -8.79
CA ILE A 86 -1.11 -17.52 -9.67
C ILE A 86 -0.58 -18.01 -11.01
N GLN A 87 -0.93 -19.24 -11.35
CA GLN A 87 -0.49 -19.90 -12.60
C GLN A 87 -1.58 -19.95 -13.65
N ASP A 88 -2.86 -19.83 -13.26
CA ASP A 88 -3.98 -19.82 -14.20
C ASP A 88 -4.02 -18.48 -14.96
N GLU A 89 -3.94 -18.55 -16.28
CA GLU A 89 -3.97 -17.40 -17.19
C GLU A 89 -5.22 -16.53 -16.96
N ARG A 90 -6.38 -17.15 -16.74
CA ARG A 90 -7.64 -16.42 -16.55
C ARG A 90 -7.64 -15.63 -15.23
N GLU A 91 -7.09 -16.22 -14.19
CA GLU A 91 -6.96 -15.56 -12.89
C GLU A 91 -5.90 -14.46 -12.94
N LEU A 92 -4.83 -14.65 -13.70
CA LEU A 92 -3.78 -13.66 -13.89
C LEU A 92 -4.32 -12.41 -14.60
N GLU A 93 -5.11 -12.57 -15.66
CA GLU A 93 -5.79 -11.47 -16.34
C GLU A 93 -6.74 -10.71 -15.39
N VAL A 94 -7.59 -11.43 -14.66
CA VAL A 94 -8.48 -10.83 -13.65
C VAL A 94 -7.67 -10.04 -12.64
N LEU A 95 -6.59 -10.63 -12.10
CA LEU A 95 -5.73 -9.98 -11.13
C LEU A 95 -5.14 -8.70 -11.71
N HIS A 96 -4.58 -8.75 -12.91
CA HIS A 96 -3.98 -7.59 -13.58
C HIS A 96 -4.97 -6.42 -13.62
N TRP A 97 -6.20 -6.64 -14.09
CA TRP A 97 -7.21 -5.59 -14.15
C TRP A 97 -7.69 -5.10 -12.78
N LEU A 98 -7.68 -5.96 -11.76
CA LEU A 98 -7.98 -5.56 -10.39
C LEU A 98 -6.89 -4.65 -9.80
N LEU A 99 -5.62 -4.95 -10.05
CA LEU A 99 -4.49 -4.11 -9.63
C LEU A 99 -4.52 -2.75 -10.34
N GLU A 100 -4.98 -2.73 -11.60
CA GLU A 100 -5.24 -1.51 -12.38
C GLU A 100 -6.48 -0.74 -11.91
N GLY A 101 -7.23 -1.25 -10.93
CA GLY A 101 -8.39 -0.58 -10.34
C GLY A 101 -9.64 -0.63 -11.20
N LYS A 102 -9.72 -1.52 -12.19
CA LYS A 102 -10.94 -1.69 -13.00
C LYS A 102 -12.06 -2.32 -12.17
N SER A 103 -13.29 -1.87 -12.41
CA SER A 103 -14.46 -2.42 -11.72
C SER A 103 -14.79 -3.83 -12.20
N TYR A 104 -15.40 -4.65 -11.34
CA TYR A 104 -15.85 -5.99 -11.73
C TYR A 104 -16.79 -5.99 -12.94
N ARG A 105 -17.60 -4.94 -13.11
CA ARG A 105 -18.48 -4.80 -14.28
C ARG A 105 -17.68 -4.56 -15.55
N TRP A 106 -16.64 -3.73 -15.48
CA TRP A 106 -15.75 -3.50 -16.62
C TRP A 106 -15.02 -4.78 -17.01
N ILE A 107 -14.45 -5.49 -16.02
CA ILE A 107 -13.74 -6.75 -16.26
C ILE A 107 -14.68 -7.82 -16.83
N ALA A 108 -15.93 -7.88 -16.34
CA ALA A 108 -16.96 -8.80 -16.85
C ALA A 108 -17.22 -8.60 -18.33
N LEU A 109 -17.39 -7.34 -18.73
CA LEU A 109 -17.61 -6.96 -20.12
C LEU A 109 -16.37 -7.23 -20.97
N HIS A 110 -15.19 -6.89 -20.46
CA HIS A 110 -13.91 -7.08 -21.17
C HIS A 110 -13.62 -8.55 -21.48
N MET A 111 -13.91 -9.45 -20.54
CA MET A 111 -13.65 -10.89 -20.69
C MET A 111 -14.86 -11.69 -21.20
N GLY A 112 -16.02 -11.06 -21.40
CA GLY A 112 -17.26 -11.77 -21.75
C GLY A 112 -17.77 -12.73 -20.66
N LEU A 113 -17.48 -12.46 -19.39
CA LEU A 113 -17.88 -13.29 -18.25
C LEU A 113 -18.98 -12.64 -17.41
N SER A 114 -19.70 -13.45 -16.63
CA SER A 114 -20.65 -12.91 -15.66
C SER A 114 -19.93 -12.31 -14.45
N HIS A 115 -20.58 -11.32 -13.82
CA HIS A 115 -20.08 -10.70 -12.58
C HIS A 115 -19.79 -11.74 -11.48
N SER A 116 -20.67 -12.74 -11.34
CA SER A 116 -20.51 -13.83 -10.38
C SER A 116 -19.28 -14.68 -10.66
N HIS A 117 -18.93 -14.90 -11.93
CA HIS A 117 -17.72 -15.65 -12.30
C HIS A 117 -16.47 -14.89 -11.87
N ILE A 118 -16.40 -13.59 -12.13
CA ILE A 118 -15.27 -12.76 -11.68
C ILE A 118 -15.12 -12.76 -10.17
N LYS A 119 -16.23 -12.67 -9.44
CA LYS A 119 -16.20 -12.78 -7.98
C LYS A 119 -15.58 -14.10 -7.52
N ARG A 120 -15.93 -15.23 -8.17
CA ARG A 120 -15.34 -16.55 -7.86
C ARG A 120 -13.85 -16.61 -8.20
N LEU A 121 -13.43 -16.09 -9.36
CA LEU A 121 -12.01 -16.04 -9.74
C LEU A 121 -11.21 -15.21 -8.74
N ARG A 122 -11.75 -14.06 -8.33
CA ARG A 122 -11.16 -13.21 -7.30
C ARG A 122 -11.08 -13.92 -5.95
N ASP A 123 -12.12 -14.65 -5.55
CA ASP A 123 -12.10 -15.41 -4.29
C ASP A 123 -11.08 -16.56 -4.34
N SER A 124 -10.90 -17.22 -5.49
CA SER A 124 -9.85 -18.23 -5.74
C SER A 124 -8.45 -17.64 -5.61
N ILE A 125 -8.19 -16.47 -6.23
CA ILE A 125 -6.94 -15.72 -6.10
C ILE A 125 -6.61 -15.43 -4.63
N VAL A 126 -7.61 -14.92 -3.88
CA VAL A 126 -7.43 -14.64 -2.45
C VAL A 126 -7.10 -15.93 -1.68
N ASP A 127 -7.74 -17.05 -2.01
CA ASP A 127 -7.48 -18.34 -1.36
C ASP A 127 -6.06 -18.85 -1.63
N GLN A 128 -5.53 -18.65 -2.84
CA GLN A 128 -4.13 -18.98 -3.18
C GLN A 128 -3.15 -18.10 -2.39
N PHE A 129 -3.45 -16.81 -2.23
CA PHE A 129 -2.64 -15.92 -1.41
C PHE A 129 -2.66 -16.31 0.07
N VAL A 130 -3.76 -16.84 0.60
CA VAL A 130 -3.83 -17.32 2.01
C VAL A 130 -3.06 -18.62 2.20
N LYS A 131 -3.22 -19.60 1.30
CA LYS A 131 -2.60 -20.94 1.42
C LYS A 131 -1.07 -20.87 1.51
N ASN A 132 -0.45 -19.94 0.80
CA ASN A 132 1.00 -19.75 0.76
C ASN A 132 1.52 -18.71 1.76
N VAL A 133 0.79 -18.44 2.86
CA VAL A 133 1.40 -17.73 4.00
C VAL A 133 2.44 -18.68 4.61
N PRO A 134 3.75 -18.42 4.53
CA PRO A 134 4.70 -19.19 5.32
C PRO A 134 4.30 -18.99 6.79
N ASN A 135 4.08 -20.10 7.48
CA ASN A 135 3.85 -20.17 8.91
C ASN A 135 5.12 -19.67 9.63
N VAL A 136 5.37 -18.36 9.60
CA VAL A 136 6.43 -17.77 10.39
C VAL A 136 5.92 -17.72 11.83
N THR A 137 6.54 -18.54 12.66
CA THR A 137 6.44 -18.72 14.13
C THR A 137 5.43 -19.74 14.69
N LYS A 138 5.79 -21.02 14.56
CA LYS A 138 5.88 -21.90 15.75
C LYS A 138 7.32 -22.43 15.88
N GLY A 139 8.12 -21.73 16.69
CA GLY A 139 9.29 -22.28 17.38
C GLY A 139 10.44 -22.82 16.54
N THR A 140 11.26 -21.94 15.95
CA THR A 140 12.68 -22.25 15.77
C THR A 140 13.34 -22.24 17.15
N LYS A 141 13.21 -23.36 17.87
CA LYS A 141 14.14 -23.69 18.96
C LYS A 141 15.50 -23.87 18.29
N LEU A 142 16.34 -22.85 18.35
CA LEU A 142 17.77 -22.96 18.12
C LEU A 142 18.28 -24.11 18.99
N LYS A 143 18.55 -25.27 18.39
CA LYS A 143 19.33 -26.32 19.02
C LYS A 143 20.70 -25.70 19.28
N LYS A 144 20.98 -25.34 20.54
CA LYS A 144 22.35 -25.19 21.00
C LYS A 144 22.99 -26.57 20.88
N GLU A 145 23.68 -26.81 19.79
CA GLU A 145 24.66 -27.89 19.72
C GLU A 145 25.71 -27.59 20.79
N LYS A 146 25.76 -28.46 21.79
CA LYS A 146 26.84 -28.50 22.75
C LYS A 146 28.09 -28.86 21.96
N GLN A 147 29.00 -27.92 21.77
CA GLN A 147 30.38 -28.26 21.42
C GLN A 147 30.98 -28.96 22.63
N CYS A 148 31.12 -30.29 22.52
CA CYS A 148 32.11 -31.05 23.27
C CYS A 148 33.31 -31.22 22.33
N VAL A 149 34.41 -30.51 22.59
CA VAL A 149 35.80 -30.97 22.51
C VAL A 149 36.60 -30.13 23.50
#